data_AF-A0A553G9C9-F1
#
_entry.id   AF-A0A553G9C9-F1
#
_cell.length_a   1.000
_cell.length_b   1.000
_cell.length_c   1.000
_cell.angle_alpha   90.00
_cell.angle_beta   90.00
_cell.angle_gamma   90.00
#
_symmetry.space_group_name_H-M   'P 1'
#
loop_
_entity.id
_entity.type
_entity.pdbx_description
1 polymer ?
#
loop_
_entity_poly.entity_id
_entity_poly.type
_entity_poly.pdbx_seq_one_letter_code
_entity_poly.pdbx_strand_id
1 'polypeptide(L)'
;MKRYIEHLIEDIEEARLKAAKNLAMYFNVPVPHDFDLYHDEEHTGIKVAELIGMEKYVFPNVDYLTDLEAEVVIKGFIAVYHAYGLNPIFEKCVTDRVMYGHLRHFLNYQVYPVENEIVDVEMCDYLPQYCPMHELCSNYNDHKVCCEMKKRA
;
A
#
# COMPACT_ATOMS: atom_id res chain seq x y z
N MET A 1 1.96 -18.12 15.53
CA MET A 1 2.03 -17.15 14.42
C MET A 1 1.61 -17.79 13.10
N LYS A 2 2.26 -18.87 12.66
CA LYS A 2 1.92 -19.62 11.43
C LYS A 2 0.42 -19.72 11.07
N ARG A 3 -0.42 -20.29 11.94
CA ARG A 3 -1.88 -20.43 11.68
C ARG A 3 -2.59 -19.10 11.43
N TYR A 4 -2.16 -18.04 12.10
CA TYR A 4 -2.72 -16.70 11.90
C TYR A 4 -2.30 -16.13 10.55
N ILE A 5 -1.05 -16.34 10.12
CA ILE A 5 -0.60 -15.94 8.78
C ILE A 5 -1.34 -16.72 7.70
N GLU A 6 -1.60 -18.01 7.89
CA GLU A 6 -2.42 -18.82 6.97
C GLU A 6 -3.81 -18.21 6.79
N HIS A 7 -4.53 -17.94 7.89
CA HIS A 7 -5.84 -17.28 7.82
C HIS A 7 -5.76 -15.87 7.21
N LEU A 8 -4.72 -15.09 7.55
CA LEU A 8 -4.53 -13.75 6.99
C LEU A 8 -4.37 -13.79 5.45
N ILE A 9 -3.68 -14.80 4.93
CA ILE A 9 -3.51 -14.98 3.48
C ILE A 9 -4.83 -15.39 2.83
N GLU A 10 -5.64 -16.23 3.49
CA GLU A 10 -6.99 -16.56 3.04
C GLU A 10 -7.87 -15.30 2.97
N ASP A 11 -7.83 -14.44 4.00
CA ASP A 11 -8.57 -13.18 4.04
C ASP A 11 -8.14 -12.22 2.92
N ILE A 12 -6.82 -12.10 2.67
CA ILE A 12 -6.26 -11.29 1.58
C ILE A 12 -6.76 -11.80 0.21
N GLU A 13 -6.75 -13.11 0.02
CA GLU A 13 -7.20 -13.72 -1.24
C GLU A 13 -8.71 -13.51 -1.45
N GLU A 14 -9.51 -13.62 -0.37
CA GLU A 14 -10.94 -13.32 -0.44
C GLU A 14 -11.20 -11.84 -0.79
N ALA A 15 -10.45 -10.91 -0.18
CA ALA A 15 -10.53 -9.49 -0.50
C ALA A 15 -10.15 -9.19 -1.96
N ARG A 16 -9.13 -9.88 -2.49
CA ARG A 16 -8.70 -9.81 -3.89
C ARG A 16 -9.80 -10.28 -4.85
N LEU A 17 -10.45 -11.41 -4.56
CA LEU A 17 -11.52 -11.96 -5.38
C LEU A 17 -12.78 -11.08 -5.38
N LYS A 18 -13.03 -10.34 -4.30
CA LYS A 18 -14.15 -9.40 -4.18
C LYS A 18 -13.88 -8.04 -4.84
N ALA A 19 -12.65 -7.76 -5.26
CA ALA A 19 -12.25 -6.42 -5.71
C ALA A 19 -13.14 -5.85 -6.82
N ALA A 20 -13.42 -6.62 -7.87
CA ALA A 20 -14.28 -6.15 -8.97
C ALA A 20 -15.70 -5.77 -8.50
N LYS A 21 -16.26 -6.55 -7.57
CA LYS A 21 -17.58 -6.28 -7.00
C LYS A 21 -17.56 -5.03 -6.11
N ASN A 22 -16.54 -4.89 -5.28
CA ASN A 22 -16.40 -3.74 -4.38
C ASN A 22 -16.18 -2.44 -5.16
N LEU A 23 -15.29 -2.46 -6.16
CA LEU A 23 -15.06 -1.33 -7.06
C LEU A 23 -16.34 -0.89 -7.78
N ALA A 24 -17.14 -1.84 -8.28
CA ALA A 24 -18.42 -1.53 -8.91
C ALA A 24 -19.40 -0.81 -7.96
N MET A 25 -19.32 -1.02 -6.64
CA MET A 25 -20.16 -0.28 -5.69
C MET A 25 -19.78 1.21 -5.63
N TYR A 26 -18.49 1.52 -5.78
CA TYR A 26 -18.01 2.90 -5.76
C TYR A 26 -18.24 3.64 -7.08
N PHE A 27 -18.19 2.94 -8.22
CA PHE A 27 -18.43 3.56 -9.54
C PHE A 27 -19.92 3.78 -9.87
N ASN A 28 -20.84 3.02 -9.26
CA ASN A 28 -22.28 3.13 -9.52
C ASN A 28 -23.02 4.13 -8.61
N VAL A 29 -22.31 4.91 -7.81
CA VAL A 29 -22.93 5.99 -7.01
C VAL A 29 -23.08 7.23 -7.91
N PRO A 30 -24.31 7.72 -8.17
CA PRO A 30 -24.49 8.93 -8.96
C PRO A 30 -23.83 10.11 -8.27
N VAL A 31 -22.81 10.68 -8.92
CA VAL A 31 -22.19 11.94 -8.49
C VAL A 31 -23.26 13.04 -8.62
N PRO A 32 -23.61 13.75 -7.54
CA PRO A 32 -24.55 14.87 -7.64
C PRO A 32 -24.00 15.89 -8.64
N HIS A 33 -24.79 16.20 -9.67
CA HIS A 33 -24.41 17.08 -10.79
C HIS A 33 -24.16 18.55 -10.41
N ASP A 34 -24.18 18.90 -9.12
CA ASP A 34 -24.01 20.26 -8.60
C ASP A 34 -22.68 20.43 -7.82
N PHE A 35 -21.63 19.69 -8.17
CA PHE A 35 -20.29 19.95 -7.64
C PHE A 35 -19.64 21.09 -8.41
N ASP A 36 -19.91 22.32 -7.97
CA ASP A 36 -19.10 23.49 -8.30
C ASP A 36 -17.62 23.16 -8.08
N LEU A 37 -16.83 23.26 -9.15
CA LEU A 37 -15.39 22.93 -9.21
C LEU A 37 -14.48 23.84 -8.36
N TYR A 38 -15.04 24.64 -7.46
CA TYR A 38 -14.32 25.61 -6.65
C TYR A 38 -14.96 25.71 -5.25
N HIS A 39 -14.48 24.86 -4.33
CA HIS A 39 -14.48 24.98 -2.86
C HIS A 39 -14.83 23.65 -2.20
N ASP A 40 -13.82 22.85 -1.87
CA ASP A 40 -13.54 22.49 -0.47
C ASP A 40 -12.29 21.62 -0.40
N GLU A 41 -11.35 22.02 0.45
CA GLU A 41 -10.12 21.29 0.78
C GLU A 41 -10.40 20.11 1.76
N GLU A 42 -11.66 19.67 1.89
CA GLU A 42 -12.08 18.52 2.71
C GLU A 42 -12.57 17.35 1.85
N HIS A 43 -11.59 16.54 1.44
CA HIS A 43 -11.59 15.11 1.10
C HIS A 43 -12.87 14.39 0.64
N THR A 44 -12.78 13.70 -0.51
CA THR A 44 -13.63 12.52 -0.83
C THR A 44 -12.84 11.35 -1.43
N GLY A 45 -11.56 11.18 -1.07
CA GLY A 45 -10.84 9.94 -1.40
C GLY A 45 -11.27 8.79 -0.49
N ILE A 46 -11.28 7.56 -1.03
CA ILE A 46 -11.65 6.36 -0.27
C ILE A 46 -10.42 5.86 0.48
N LYS A 47 -10.54 5.57 1.77
CA LYS A 47 -9.44 4.98 2.54
C LYS A 47 -9.13 3.59 2.00
N VAL A 48 -7.87 3.25 1.75
CA VAL A 48 -7.48 1.95 1.18
C VAL A 48 -7.99 0.77 2.04
N ALA A 49 -7.95 0.89 3.37
CA ALA A 49 -8.51 -0.11 4.28
C ALA A 49 -10.02 -0.34 4.07
N GLU A 50 -10.77 0.72 3.79
CA GLU A 50 -12.21 0.66 3.52
C GLU A 50 -12.46 0.02 2.15
N LEU A 51 -11.72 0.46 1.14
CA LEU A 51 -11.79 -0.05 -0.23
C LEU A 51 -11.57 -1.58 -0.27
N ILE A 52 -10.55 -2.06 0.45
CA ILE A 52 -10.18 -3.47 0.51
C ILE A 52 -11.05 -4.26 1.50
N GLY A 53 -11.60 -3.58 2.52
CA GLY A 53 -12.31 -4.20 3.63
C GLY A 53 -11.39 -4.82 4.68
N MET A 54 -10.14 -4.36 4.79
CA MET A 54 -9.15 -4.88 5.74
C MET A 54 -8.45 -3.74 6.49
N GLU A 55 -8.64 -3.69 7.80
CA GLU A 55 -8.03 -2.66 8.65
C GLU A 55 -6.55 -2.94 8.96
N LYS A 56 -5.77 -1.88 9.16
CA LYS A 56 -4.33 -1.96 9.47
C LYS A 56 -4.00 -2.86 10.67
N TYR A 57 -4.88 -2.93 11.67
CA TYR A 57 -4.65 -3.74 12.88
C TYR A 57 -4.80 -5.25 12.64
N VAL A 58 -5.45 -5.65 11.53
CA VAL A 58 -5.55 -7.06 11.11
C VAL A 58 -4.19 -7.58 10.67
N PHE A 59 -3.26 -6.70 10.33
CA PHE A 59 -1.89 -7.04 9.96
C PHE A 59 -0.96 -6.93 11.17
N PRO A 60 -0.17 -7.97 11.47
CA PRO A 60 0.75 -7.99 12.60
C PRO A 60 1.83 -6.91 12.47
N ASN A 61 2.49 -6.57 13.58
CA ASN A 61 3.73 -5.78 13.48
C ASN A 61 4.82 -6.63 12.83
N VAL A 62 5.69 -6.00 12.03
CA VAL A 62 6.83 -6.63 11.36
C VAL A 62 7.77 -7.33 12.33
N ASP A 63 7.87 -6.82 13.57
CA ASP A 63 8.68 -7.40 14.64
C ASP A 63 8.20 -8.81 15.06
N TYR A 64 6.95 -9.15 14.76
CA TYR A 64 6.37 -10.47 15.04
C TYR A 64 6.45 -11.43 13.87
N LEU A 65 6.97 -10.99 12.71
CA LEU A 65 7.08 -11.77 11.50
C LEU A 65 8.52 -12.26 11.30
N THR A 66 8.63 -13.53 10.94
CA THR A 66 9.84 -14.02 10.27
C THR A 66 9.96 -13.41 8.88
N ASP A 67 11.17 -13.39 8.32
CA ASP A 67 11.41 -12.80 6.99
C ASP A 67 10.56 -13.50 5.91
N LEU A 68 10.41 -14.83 6.02
CA LEU A 68 9.55 -15.61 5.12
C LEU A 68 8.07 -15.25 5.26
N GLU A 69 7.56 -15.08 6.48
CA GLU A 69 6.17 -14.67 6.70
C GLU A 69 5.93 -13.25 6.17
N ALA A 70 6.88 -12.33 6.36
CA ALA A 70 6.81 -10.99 5.79
C ALA A 70 6.75 -11.02 4.26
N GLU A 71 7.63 -11.79 3.61
CA GLU A 71 7.64 -11.95 2.15
C GLU A 71 6.30 -12.47 1.61
N VAL A 72 5.72 -13.47 2.27
CA VAL A 72 4.42 -14.05 1.88
C VAL A 72 3.30 -13.01 2.01
N VAL A 73 3.26 -12.25 3.11
CA VAL A 73 2.22 -11.22 3.30
C VAL A 73 2.43 -10.03 2.36
N ILE A 74 3.67 -9.64 2.04
CA ILE A 74 3.98 -8.60 1.04
C ILE A 74 3.42 -8.99 -0.33
N LYS A 75 3.62 -10.23 -0.76
CA LYS A 75 3.05 -10.74 -2.03
C LYS A 75 1.52 -10.64 -2.01
N GLY A 76 0.90 -11.00 -0.88
CA GLY A 76 -0.53 -10.83 -0.67
C GLY A 76 -0.99 -9.39 -0.82
N PHE A 77 -0.30 -8.44 -0.16
CA PHE A 77 -0.56 -7.00 -0.26
C PHE A 77 -0.50 -6.51 -1.71
N ILE A 78 0.55 -6.83 -2.44
CA ILE A 78 0.72 -6.40 -3.83
C ILE A 78 -0.41 -6.95 -4.69
N ALA A 79 -0.74 -8.25 -4.53
CA ALA A 79 -1.78 -8.89 -5.30
C ALA A 79 -3.17 -8.27 -5.04
N VAL A 80 -3.50 -7.95 -3.78
CA VAL A 80 -4.78 -7.29 -3.47
C VAL A 80 -4.79 -5.85 -3.97
N TYR A 81 -3.71 -5.08 -3.79
CA TYR A 81 -3.63 -3.71 -4.30
C TYR A 81 -3.80 -3.65 -5.82
N HIS A 82 -3.13 -4.55 -6.57
CA HIS A 82 -3.29 -4.66 -8.01
C HIS A 82 -4.74 -4.96 -8.41
N ALA A 83 -5.45 -5.80 -7.66
CA ALA A 83 -6.87 -6.09 -7.93
C ALA A 83 -7.78 -4.88 -7.74
N TYR A 84 -7.37 -3.92 -6.91
CA TYR A 84 -8.04 -2.63 -6.72
C TYR A 84 -7.49 -1.50 -7.61
N GLY A 85 -6.65 -1.84 -8.60
CA GLY A 85 -6.08 -0.85 -9.53
C GLY A 85 -4.95 -0.01 -8.94
N LEU A 86 -4.30 -0.47 -7.86
CA LEU A 86 -3.22 0.25 -7.18
C LEU A 86 -1.92 -0.52 -7.34
N ASN A 87 -0.92 0.05 -8.02
CA ASN A 87 0.39 -0.55 -8.21
C ASN A 87 1.44 0.09 -7.29
N PRO A 88 1.76 -0.54 -6.14
CA PRO A 88 2.76 0.00 -5.23
C PRO A 88 4.17 -0.10 -5.84
N ILE A 89 4.80 1.05 -6.08
CA ILE A 89 6.16 1.15 -6.62
C ILE A 89 7.15 1.41 -5.48
N PHE A 90 8.13 0.50 -5.34
CA PHE A 90 9.25 0.63 -4.41
C PHE A 90 10.57 0.80 -5.15
N GLU A 91 11.51 1.53 -4.54
CA GLU A 91 12.90 1.54 -5.01
C GLU A 91 13.55 0.16 -4.81
N LYS A 92 14.50 -0.19 -5.68
CA LYS A 92 15.11 -1.53 -5.75
C LYS A 92 15.89 -1.95 -4.48
N CYS A 93 16.20 -1.04 -3.58
CA CYS A 93 17.02 -1.28 -2.38
C CYS A 93 16.22 -1.33 -1.07
N VAL A 94 14.89 -1.23 -1.15
CA VAL A 94 14.03 -1.33 0.03
C VAL A 94 13.98 -2.79 0.49
N THR A 95 14.27 -3.05 1.77
CA THR A 95 14.19 -4.40 2.34
C THR A 95 12.73 -4.82 2.56
N ASP A 96 12.44 -6.12 2.51
CA ASP A 96 11.08 -6.66 2.70
C ASP A 96 10.39 -6.15 3.96
N ARG A 97 11.10 -6.10 5.11
CA ARG A 97 10.53 -5.56 6.36
C ARG A 97 10.03 -4.13 6.24
N VAL A 98 10.79 -3.31 5.51
CA VAL A 98 10.46 -1.92 5.26
C VAL A 98 9.32 -1.83 4.24
N MET A 99 9.35 -2.61 3.15
CA MET A 99 8.23 -2.70 2.21
C MET A 99 6.92 -3.08 2.93
N TYR A 100 6.96 -4.09 3.80
CA TYR A 100 5.82 -4.51 4.61
C TYR A 100 5.27 -3.36 5.46
N GLY A 101 6.15 -2.63 6.15
CA GLY A 101 5.76 -1.48 6.97
C GLY A 101 5.02 -0.41 6.17
N HIS A 102 5.52 -0.09 4.97
CA HIS A 102 4.90 0.89 4.08
C HIS A 102 3.58 0.41 3.50
N LEU A 103 3.51 -0.83 2.99
CA LEU A 103 2.26 -1.43 2.50
C LEU A 103 1.18 -1.42 3.59
N ARG A 104 1.54 -1.81 4.82
CA ARG A 104 0.64 -1.78 5.97
C ARG A 104 0.23 -0.34 6.36
N HIS A 105 1.11 0.64 6.20
CA HIS A 105 0.77 2.04 6.46
C HIS A 105 -0.17 2.61 5.40
N PHE A 106 0.03 2.23 4.13
CA PHE A 106 -0.75 2.68 2.98
C PHE A 106 -2.24 2.35 3.10
N LEU A 107 -2.62 1.33 3.87
CA LEU A 107 -4.01 1.06 4.25
C LEU A 107 -4.74 2.27 4.85
N ASN A 108 -4.01 3.22 5.45
CA ASN A 108 -4.60 4.44 6.02
C ASN A 108 -4.70 5.60 5.03
N TYR A 109 -4.16 5.47 3.83
CA TYR A 109 -4.14 6.54 2.84
C TYR A 109 -5.47 6.60 2.10
N GLN A 110 -5.80 7.77 1.58
CA GLN A 110 -6.94 7.96 0.69
C GLN A 110 -6.50 7.77 -0.76
N VAL A 111 -7.33 7.10 -1.54
CA VAL A 111 -7.11 6.84 -2.97
C VAL A 111 -8.37 7.15 -3.78
N TYR A 112 -8.15 7.38 -5.07
CA TYR A 112 -9.18 7.59 -6.08
C TYR A 112 -9.06 6.48 -7.11
N PRO A 113 -9.69 5.31 -6.89
CA PRO A 113 -9.62 4.22 -7.85
C PRO A 113 -10.26 4.67 -9.17
N VAL A 114 -9.62 4.34 -10.29
CA VAL A 114 -10.12 4.62 -11.64
C VAL A 114 -10.56 3.32 -12.29
N GLU A 115 -11.74 3.33 -12.92
CA GLU A 115 -12.30 2.12 -13.50
C GLU A 115 -11.41 1.61 -14.63
N ASN A 116 -11.03 0.32 -14.58
CA ASN A 116 -10.18 -0.35 -15.57
C ASN A 116 -8.76 0.22 -15.75
N GLU A 117 -8.28 1.02 -14.81
CA GLU A 117 -6.90 1.52 -14.82
C GLU A 117 -6.11 1.02 -13.61
N ILE A 118 -4.80 0.87 -13.81
CA ILE A 118 -3.84 0.61 -12.74
C ILE A 118 -3.05 1.91 -12.54
N VAL A 119 -3.15 2.47 -11.34
CA VAL A 119 -2.47 3.69 -10.94
C VAL A 119 -1.20 3.32 -10.19
N ASP A 120 -0.07 3.84 -10.66
CA ASP A 120 1.19 3.71 -9.94
C ASP A 120 1.15 4.58 -8.67
N VAL A 121 1.45 3.96 -7.54
CA VAL A 121 1.53 4.61 -6.23
C VAL A 121 2.98 4.55 -5.78
N GLU A 122 3.67 5.68 -5.85
CA GLU A 122 5.03 5.79 -5.34
C GLU A 122 5.02 5.65 -3.81
N MET A 123 5.71 4.62 -3.30
CA MET A 123 5.76 4.33 -1.86
C MET A 123 6.92 5.03 -1.14
N CYS A 124 7.79 5.71 -1.89
CA CYS A 124 8.83 6.62 -1.40
C CYS A 124 8.64 7.95 -2.12
N ASP A 125 7.82 8.83 -1.56
CA ASP A 125 7.82 10.22 -1.99
C ASP A 125 9.16 10.83 -1.54
N TYR A 126 9.80 11.59 -2.43
CA TYR A 126 11.10 12.26 -2.28
C TYR A 126 11.26 13.12 -1.01
N LEU A 127 10.21 13.25 -0.20
CA LEU A 127 10.23 13.81 1.14
C LEU A 127 10.93 12.83 2.10
N PRO A 128 12.14 13.16 2.58
CA PRO A 128 12.97 12.24 3.35
C PRO A 128 12.21 11.59 4.50
N GLN A 129 11.37 12.33 5.23
CA GLN A 129 10.64 11.81 6.38
C GLN A 129 9.58 10.72 6.07
N TYR A 130 9.17 10.58 4.81
CA TYR A 130 8.18 9.60 4.37
C TYR A 130 8.80 8.48 3.53
N CYS A 131 10.08 8.60 3.19
CA CYS A 131 10.74 7.55 2.43
C CYS A 131 11.20 6.41 3.36
N PRO A 132 10.96 5.14 2.99
CA PRO A 132 11.43 3.94 3.70
C PRO A 132 12.94 3.89 3.97
N MET A 133 13.71 4.75 3.29
CA MET A 133 15.15 4.85 3.41
C MET A 133 15.62 5.94 4.38
N HIS A 134 14.73 6.75 5.00
CA HIS A 134 15.13 7.91 5.80
C HIS A 134 16.12 7.58 6.93
N GLU A 135 15.81 6.56 7.73
CA GLU A 135 16.65 6.15 8.86
C GLU A 135 17.97 5.51 8.38
N LEU A 136 17.94 4.88 7.22
CA LEU A 136 19.10 4.22 6.60
C LEU A 136 20.02 5.20 5.85
N CYS A 137 19.52 6.35 5.42
CA CYS A 137 20.25 7.32 4.60
C CYS A 137 20.44 8.68 5.28
N SER A 138 20.22 8.76 6.60
CA SER A 138 20.42 9.97 7.43
C SER A 138 21.82 10.62 7.32
N ASN A 139 22.83 9.90 6.81
CA ASN A 139 24.18 10.41 6.57
C ASN A 139 24.50 10.79 5.11
N TYR A 140 23.56 10.59 4.17
CA TYR A 140 23.79 10.83 2.75
C TYR A 140 22.73 11.77 2.20
N ASN A 141 23.13 12.99 1.83
CA ASN A 141 22.28 14.01 1.21
C ASN A 141 21.75 13.60 -0.19
N ASP A 142 21.90 12.34 -0.59
CA ASP A 142 21.49 11.82 -1.89
C ASP A 142 21.07 10.36 -1.78
N HIS A 143 19.76 10.09 -1.93
CA HIS A 143 19.15 8.76 -1.81
C HIS A 143 19.76 7.74 -2.80
N LYS A 144 20.27 8.19 -3.95
CA LYS A 144 20.94 7.32 -4.94
C LYS A 144 22.22 6.66 -4.41
N VAL A 145 22.98 7.38 -3.58
CA VAL A 145 24.27 6.91 -3.06
C VAL A 145 24.08 5.76 -2.06
N CYS A 146 23.03 5.84 -1.24
CA CYS A 146 22.66 4.83 -0.26
C CYS A 146 22.31 3.48 -0.92
N CYS A 147 21.61 3.54 -2.06
CA CYS A 147 21.16 2.41 -2.85
C CYS A 147 22.32 1.71 -3.62
N GLU A 148 23.38 2.45 -3.97
CA GLU A 148 24.58 1.90 -4.61
C GLU A 148 25.56 1.22 -3.65
N MET A 149 25.70 1.72 -2.41
CA MET A 149 26.64 1.14 -1.44
C MET A 149 26.21 -0.24 -0.94
N LYS A 150 24.90 -0.52 -0.80
CA LYS A 150 24.40 -1.86 -0.44
C LYS A 150 24.54 -2.91 -1.53
N LYS A 151 24.70 -2.53 -2.80
CA LYS A 151 25.02 -3.50 -3.88
C LYS A 151 26.46 -4.01 -3.82
N ARG A 152 27.32 -3.38 -2.99
CA ARG A 152 28.76 -3.67 -2.88
C ARG A 152 29.16 -4.31 -1.55
N ALA A 153 28.21 -4.54 -0.64
CA ALA A 153 28.41 -5.23 0.64
C ALA A 153 27.78 -6.63 0.59
#